data_AF-A0A6N2MAE9-F1
#
_entry.id   AF-A0A6N2MAE9-F1
#
_cell.length_a   1.000
_cell.length_b   1.000
_cell.length_c   1.000
_cell.angle_alpha   90.00
_cell.angle_beta   90.00
_cell.angle_gamma   90.00
#
_symmetry.space_group_name_H-M   'P 1'
#
loop_
_entity.id
_entity.type
_entity.pdbx_description
1 polymer ?
#
loop_
_entity_poly.entity_id
_entity_poly.type
_entity_poly.pdbx_seq_one_letter_code
_entity_poly.pdbx_strand_id
1 'polypeptide(L)'
;MNHKVVPRQLSSQLNLVSYFLFSAHYSHTMGFTKEELLARLKELQIDFSQYEHPTVLTVEEQAKYVGDKGGGLSKNLFLKDKKSRFYIVSALADTKFCLKGLVWGKEV
;
A
#
# COMPACT_ATOMS: atom_id res chain seq x y z
N MET A 1 62.75 -11.18 14.16
CA MET A 1 62.22 -10.55 12.93
C MET A 1 60.84 -10.00 13.26
N ASN A 2 60.77 -8.69 13.45
CA ASN A 2 59.56 -7.97 13.85
C ASN A 2 58.82 -7.51 12.59
N HIS A 3 57.61 -8.03 12.33
CA HIS A 3 56.69 -7.42 11.38
C HIS A 3 55.47 -6.88 12.10
N LYS A 4 55.43 -5.55 12.13
CA LYS A 4 54.40 -4.70 12.73
C LYS A 4 53.05 -4.99 12.09
N VAL A 5 52.05 -5.27 12.91
CA VAL A 5 50.64 -5.21 12.50
C VAL A 5 50.29 -3.73 12.31
N VAL A 6 49.94 -3.35 11.09
CA VAL A 6 49.44 -2.01 10.74
C VAL A 6 47.92 -2.05 10.83
N PRO A 7 47.25 -1.21 11.65
CA PRO A 7 45.79 -1.19 11.69
C PRO A 7 45.25 -0.46 10.45
N ARG A 8 44.48 -1.15 9.61
CA ARG A 8 43.72 -0.53 8.52
C ARG A 8 42.36 -0.08 9.07
N GLN A 9 42.36 1.14 9.59
CA GLN A 9 41.15 1.94 9.81
C GLN A 9 40.55 2.33 8.45
N LEU A 10 39.22 2.56 8.43
CA LEU A 10 38.36 3.05 7.34
C LEU A 10 37.74 2.01 6.39
N SER A 11 36.50 1.60 6.71
CA SER A 11 35.42 1.46 5.71
C SER A 11 34.00 1.52 6.31
N SER A 12 33.82 2.07 7.53
CA SER A 12 32.48 2.20 8.16
C SER A 12 31.67 3.42 7.70
N GLN A 13 32.22 4.28 6.84
CA GLN A 13 31.58 5.54 6.45
C GLN A 13 30.68 5.45 5.19
N LEU A 14 30.67 4.33 4.46
CA LEU A 14 29.89 4.21 3.20
C LEU A 14 28.52 3.54 3.36
N ASN A 15 28.23 2.85 4.46
CA ASN A 15 26.90 2.25 4.69
C ASN A 15 25.92 3.19 5.41
N LEU A 16 26.40 4.27 6.04
CA LEU A 16 25.52 5.21 6.74
C LEU A 16 24.82 6.18 5.79
N VAL A 17 25.48 6.63 4.72
CA VAL A 17 24.90 7.58 3.76
C VAL A 17 23.72 6.97 2.98
N SER A 18 23.80 5.67 2.66
CA SER A 18 22.70 4.96 1.99
C SER A 18 21.49 4.75 2.90
N TYR A 19 21.69 4.48 4.19
CA TYR A 19 20.59 4.33 5.15
C TYR A 19 19.97 5.68 5.53
N PHE A 20 20.76 6.76 5.54
CA PHE A 20 20.27 8.09 5.92
C PHE A 20 19.37 8.73 4.85
N LEU A 21 19.58 8.41 3.56
CA LEU A 21 18.75 8.96 2.48
C LEU A 21 17.40 8.24 2.32
N PHE A 22 17.26 7.00 2.78
CA PHE A 22 15.98 6.27 2.71
C PHE A 22 15.05 6.59 3.89
N SER A 23 15.58 7.05 5.03
CA SER A 23 14.81 7.22 6.27
C SER A 23 14.25 8.63 6.50
N ALA A 24 14.68 9.64 5.72
CA ALA A 24 14.37 11.04 6.01
C ALA A 24 13.04 11.56 5.42
N HIS A 25 12.22 10.71 4.80
CA HIS A 25 10.97 11.15 4.16
C HIS A 25 9.74 10.29 4.49
N TYR A 26 9.70 9.70 5.69
CA TYR A 26 8.46 9.23 6.28
C TYR A 26 7.96 10.27 7.30
N SER A 27 7.51 11.41 6.78
CA SER A 27 6.61 12.26 7.55
C SER A 27 5.38 11.43 7.87
N HIS A 28 5.14 11.19 9.15
CA HIS A 28 3.93 10.56 9.65
C HIS A 28 2.75 11.52 9.49
N THR A 29 2.27 11.69 8.25
CA THR A 29 1.05 12.44 7.95
C THR A 29 -0.14 11.48 8.03
N MET A 30 -0.87 11.59 9.12
CA MET A 30 -2.14 10.89 9.33
C MET A 30 -3.17 11.40 8.31
N GLY A 31 -3.43 10.59 7.29
CA GLY A 31 -4.41 10.85 6.22
C GLY A 31 -3.83 11.68 5.08
N PHE A 32 -4.00 11.20 3.85
CA PHE A 32 -3.76 12.00 2.65
C PHE A 32 -5.07 12.67 2.23
N THR A 33 -5.01 13.91 1.79
CA THR A 33 -6.14 14.51 1.05
C THR A 33 -6.27 13.87 -0.33
N LYS A 34 -7.41 14.08 -1.00
CA LYS A 34 -7.60 13.62 -2.38
C LYS A 34 -6.52 14.21 -3.29
N GLU A 35 -6.25 15.50 -3.16
CA GLU A 35 -5.31 16.23 -4.00
C GLU A 35 -3.88 15.72 -3.81
N GLU A 36 -3.48 15.43 -2.57
CA GLU A 36 -2.17 14.86 -2.26
C GLU A 36 -2.00 13.46 -2.85
N LEU A 37 -3.02 12.60 -2.73
CA LEU A 37 -2.97 11.26 -3.34
C LEU A 37 -2.83 11.34 -4.86
N LEU A 38 -3.61 12.20 -5.51
CA LEU A 38 -3.55 12.39 -6.97
C LEU A 38 -2.20 12.95 -7.41
N ALA A 39 -1.62 13.87 -6.64
CA ALA A 39 -0.27 14.37 -6.90
C ALA A 39 0.77 13.25 -6.80
N ARG A 40 0.69 12.39 -5.77
CA ARG A 40 1.58 11.23 -5.62
C ARG A 40 1.48 10.23 -6.77
N LEU A 41 0.27 9.95 -7.27
CA LEU A 41 0.10 9.07 -8.42
C LEU A 41 0.78 9.64 -9.68
N LYS A 42 0.68 10.96 -9.89
CA LYS A 42 1.36 11.66 -11.00
C LYS A 42 2.88 11.64 -10.84
N GLU A 43 3.40 11.88 -9.64
CA GLU A 43 4.84 11.80 -9.34
C GLU A 43 5.40 10.42 -9.64
N LEU A 44 4.64 9.37 -9.31
CA LEU A 44 4.99 7.98 -9.59
C LEU A 44 4.73 7.55 -11.04
N GLN A 45 4.24 8.46 -11.90
CA GLN A 45 3.90 8.19 -13.30
C GLN A 45 2.91 7.03 -13.47
N ILE A 46 1.94 6.91 -12.55
CA ILE A 46 0.87 5.92 -12.62
C ILE A 46 -0.31 6.55 -13.37
N ASP A 47 -0.68 5.97 -14.50
CA ASP A 47 -1.84 6.41 -15.28
C ASP A 47 -3.15 6.10 -14.52
N PHE A 48 -4.03 7.10 -14.42
CA PHE A 48 -5.34 6.94 -13.80
C PHE A 48 -6.40 7.82 -14.47
N SER A 49 -7.65 7.38 -14.37
CA SER A 49 -8.83 8.18 -14.74
C SER A 49 -9.64 8.51 -13.49
N GLN A 50 -9.98 9.78 -13.29
CA GLN A 50 -10.81 10.23 -12.19
C GLN A 50 -12.24 10.44 -12.67
N TYR A 51 -13.20 9.92 -11.90
CA TYR A 51 -14.62 10.15 -12.14
C TYR A 51 -15.29 10.63 -10.86
N GLU A 52 -15.94 11.79 -10.91
CA GLU A 52 -16.71 12.31 -9.79
C GLU A 52 -18.16 11.84 -9.89
N HIS A 53 -18.73 11.49 -8.74
CA HIS A 53 -20.12 11.10 -8.61
C HIS A 53 -20.67 11.60 -7.26
N PRO A 54 -21.97 11.88 -7.15
CA PRO A 54 -22.57 12.17 -5.86
C PRO A 54 -22.48 10.96 -4.92
N THR A 55 -22.59 11.21 -3.61
CA THR A 55 -22.72 10.13 -2.63
C THR A 55 -24.02 9.38 -2.89
N VAL A 56 -23.89 8.10 -3.20
CA VAL A 56 -25.00 7.17 -3.44
C VAL A 56 -24.97 6.11 -2.35
N LEU A 57 -26.14 5.78 -1.81
CA LEU A 57 -26.27 4.78 -0.74
C LEU A 57 -26.89 3.48 -1.24
N THR A 58 -27.49 3.50 -2.42
CA THR A 58 -28.13 2.33 -3.04
C THR A 58 -27.23 1.75 -4.12
N VAL A 59 -27.32 0.43 -4.30
CA VAL A 59 -26.53 -0.30 -5.30
C VAL A 59 -26.96 0.09 -6.71
N GLU A 60 -28.26 0.29 -6.91
CA GLU A 60 -28.88 0.67 -8.17
C GLU A 60 -28.40 2.05 -8.63
N GLU A 61 -28.26 3.01 -7.72
CA GLU A 61 -27.71 4.34 -8.03
C GLU A 61 -26.20 4.29 -8.28
N GLN A 62 -25.45 3.50 -7.52
CA GLN A 62 -24.01 3.33 -7.73
C GLN A 62 -23.69 2.69 -9.09
N ALA A 63 -24.48 1.70 -9.50
CA ALA A 63 -24.31 1.02 -10.78
C ALA A 63 -24.39 2.00 -11.97
N LYS A 64 -25.22 3.05 -11.89
CA LYS A 64 -25.34 4.08 -12.94
C LYS A 64 -24.04 4.86 -13.15
N TYR A 65 -23.24 5.03 -12.10
CA TYR A 65 -21.98 5.77 -12.18
C TYR A 65 -20.78 4.87 -12.44
N VAL A 66 -20.81 3.60 -12.05
CA VAL A 66 -19.62 2.73 -12.04
C VAL A 66 -19.73 1.53 -13.00
N GLY A 67 -20.95 1.16 -13.42
CA GLY A 67 -21.23 -0.05 -14.20
C GLY A 67 -20.67 -0.06 -15.63
N ASP A 68 -20.62 1.08 -16.31
CA ASP A 68 -20.26 1.16 -17.75
C ASP A 68 -18.77 1.43 -18.04
N LYS A 69 -17.91 1.47 -17.02
CA LYS A 69 -16.53 2.01 -17.15
C LYS A 69 -15.48 1.01 -17.65
N GLY A 70 -15.89 -0.13 -18.21
CA GLY A 70 -14.99 -1.09 -18.87
C GLY A 70 -13.89 -1.71 -17.99
N GLY A 71 -13.95 -1.52 -16.67
CA GLY A 71 -12.99 -2.01 -15.69
C GLY A 71 -13.66 -2.77 -14.55
N GLY A 72 -12.90 -3.61 -13.84
CA GLY A 72 -13.42 -4.38 -12.71
C GLY A 72 -13.61 -3.51 -11.47
N LEU A 73 -14.84 -3.45 -10.94
CA LEU A 73 -15.11 -2.78 -9.67
C LEU A 73 -14.44 -3.53 -8.52
N SER A 74 -13.61 -2.86 -7.74
CA SER A 74 -13.00 -3.44 -6.54
C SER A 74 -13.81 -3.14 -5.29
N LYS A 75 -13.85 -4.10 -4.35
CA LYS A 75 -14.25 -3.89 -2.96
C LYS A 75 -13.07 -4.17 -2.03
N ASN A 76 -12.98 -3.41 -0.94
CA ASN A 76 -11.91 -3.52 0.05
C ASN A 76 -12.50 -3.97 1.39
N LEU A 77 -12.02 -5.09 1.91
CA LEU A 77 -12.43 -5.61 3.21
C LEU A 77 -11.34 -5.31 4.24
N PHE A 78 -11.67 -4.51 5.25
CA PHE A 78 -10.80 -4.28 6.40
C PHE A 78 -11.11 -5.32 7.49
N LEU A 79 -10.15 -6.22 7.75
CA LEU A 79 -10.32 -7.37 8.63
C LEU A 79 -9.35 -7.29 9.81
N LYS A 80 -9.80 -7.82 10.95
CA LYS A 80 -8.98 -8.01 12.14
C LYS A 80 -9.05 -9.48 12.57
N ASP A 81 -7.90 -10.09 12.85
CA ASP A 81 -7.86 -11.44 13.39
C ASP A 81 -7.88 -11.49 14.93
N LYS A 82 -7.97 -12.70 15.48
CA LYS A 82 -7.97 -12.92 16.93
C LYS A 82 -6.66 -12.50 17.62
N LYS A 83 -5.55 -12.46 16.88
CA LYS A 83 -4.23 -12.00 17.36
C LYS A 83 -4.08 -10.47 17.20
N SER A 84 -5.16 -9.76 16.91
CA SER A 84 -5.20 -8.31 16.66
C SER A 84 -4.31 -7.84 15.50
N ARG A 85 -4.09 -8.69 14.49
CA ARG A 85 -3.47 -8.28 13.24
C ARG A 85 -4.54 -7.75 12.28
N PHE A 86 -4.22 -6.68 11.57
CA PHE A 86 -5.11 -6.01 10.62
C PHE A 86 -4.75 -6.36 9.17
N TYR A 87 -5.76 -6.49 8.32
CA TYR A 87 -5.61 -6.81 6.91
C TYR A 87 -6.55 -5.95 6.07
N ILE A 88 -6.10 -5.58 4.87
CA ILE A 88 -6.95 -5.03 3.81
C ILE A 88 -6.94 -6.04 2.67
N VAL A 89 -8.11 -6.52 2.27
CA VAL A 89 -8.26 -7.41 1.12
C VAL A 89 -8.98 -6.66 0.01
N SER A 90 -8.29 -6.43 -1.10
CA SER A 90 -8.86 -5.85 -2.33
C SER A 90 -9.22 -6.99 -3.29
N ALA A 91 -10.49 -7.06 -3.68
CA ALA A 91 -11.01 -8.08 -4.60
C ALA A 91 -12.04 -7.47 -5.55
N LEU A 92 -12.36 -8.15 -6.64
CA LEU A 92 -13.48 -7.75 -7.50
C LEU A 92 -14.81 -7.78 -6.72
N ALA A 93 -15.73 -6.91 -7.10
CA ALA A 93 -17.02 -6.73 -6.43
C ALA A 93 -17.80 -8.05 -6.35
N ASP A 94 -17.76 -8.84 -7.43
CA ASP A 94 -18.48 -10.10 -7.55
C ASP A 94 -17.78 -11.29 -6.88
N THR A 95 -16.52 -11.14 -6.46
CA THR A 95 -15.77 -12.23 -5.81
C THR A 95 -16.45 -12.61 -4.50
N LYS A 96 -16.94 -13.85 -4.41
CA LYS A 96 -17.49 -14.41 -3.17
C LYS A 96 -16.37 -14.61 -2.17
N PHE A 97 -16.55 -14.07 -0.96
CA PHE A 97 -15.51 -14.10 0.08
C PHE A 97 -16.05 -14.79 1.35
N CYS A 98 -15.46 -15.93 1.72
CA CYS A 98 -15.87 -16.67 2.92
C CYS A 98 -14.98 -16.28 4.11
N LEU A 99 -15.51 -15.45 5.01
CA LEU A 99 -14.77 -14.94 6.18
C LEU A 99 -14.34 -16.05 7.17
N LYS A 100 -15.04 -17.19 7.19
CA LYS A 100 -14.73 -18.31 8.09
C LYS A 100 -13.56 -19.17 7.60
N GLY A 101 -13.27 -19.16 6.30
CA GLY A 101 -12.26 -20.02 5.67
C GLY A 101 -10.88 -19.36 5.50
N LEU A 102 -10.72 -18.11 5.92
CA LEU A 102 -9.45 -17.39 5.82
C LEU A 102 -8.46 -17.89 6.88
N VAL A 103 -7.88 -19.05 6.64
CA VAL A 103 -6.72 -19.57 7.37
C VAL A 103 -5.49 -19.24 6.54
N TRP A 104 -4.94 -18.03 6.72
CA TRP A 104 -3.68 -17.65 6.10
C TRP A 104 -2.53 -18.31 6.87
N GLY A 105 -1.84 -19.27 6.25
CA GLY A 105 -0.65 -19.92 6.83
C GLY A 105 -0.81 -21.39 7.27
N LYS A 106 -1.61 -22.21 6.60
CA LYS A 106 -1.28 -23.64 6.53
C LYS A 106 -0.39 -23.83 5.32
N GLU A 107 0.91 -24.04 5.56
CA GLU A 107 1.81 -24.64 4.58
C GLU A 107 1.13 -25.89 4.00
N VAL A 108 1.14 -25.99 2.67
CA VAL A 108 0.98 -27.24 1.94
C VAL A 108 2.38 -27.67 1.53
#